data_AF-A0AAD3N3S7-F1
#
_entry.id   AF-A0AAD3N3S7-F1
#
_cell.length_a   1.000
_cell.length_b   1.000
_cell.length_c   1.000
_cell.angle_alpha   90.00
_cell.angle_beta   90.00
_cell.angle_gamma   90.00
#
_symmetry.space_group_name_H-M   'P 1'
#
loop_
_entity.id
_entity.type
_entity.pdbx_description
1 polymer ?
#
loop_
_entity_poly.entity_id
_entity_poly.type
_entity_poly.pdbx_seq_one_letter_code
_entity_poly.pdbx_strand_id
1 'polypeptide(L)'
;MVANVVQFRNRRLVKDKLEQQHALITQYKDPCRLGPGEDKPWALGTLLDPSGLYDDEVSSPESLQKVMENEEGRKEYLVFPPSKSQCPASSQKGRKIPLKGNGRRIDYILYSDEGLQQDWKLEIEEFSFVTQLAGLTDHLSVAMRLAVSTGEEEP
;
A
#
# COMPACT_ATOMS: atom_id res chain seq x y z
N MET A 1 -14.73 19.07 13.85
CA MET A 1 -13.29 18.78 14.06
C MET A 1 -12.95 17.65 13.11
N VAL A 2 -11.90 17.77 12.31
CA VAL A 2 -11.64 16.87 11.16
C VAL A 2 -10.52 15.92 11.54
N ALA A 3 -10.76 14.61 11.48
CA ALA A 3 -9.67 13.64 11.51
C ALA A 3 -8.75 13.94 10.31
N ASN A 4 -7.47 14.22 10.56
CA ASN A 4 -6.57 14.66 9.50
C ASN A 4 -6.11 13.43 8.71
N VAL A 5 -6.55 13.35 7.45
CA VAL A 5 -6.15 12.30 6.51
C VAL A 5 -5.22 12.89 5.46
N VAL A 6 -4.09 12.23 5.22
CA VAL A 6 -3.13 12.61 4.17
C VAL A 6 -2.98 11.46 3.21
N GLN A 7 -3.20 11.73 1.91
CA GLN A 7 -2.95 10.79 0.83
C GLN A 7 -1.83 11.32 -0.05
N PHE A 8 -0.82 10.48 -0.31
CA PHE A 8 0.27 10.83 -1.20
C PHE A 8 0.85 9.60 -1.90
N ARG A 9 1.57 9.86 -3.00
CA ARG A 9 2.25 8.83 -3.79
C ARG A 9 3.76 9.08 -3.84
N ASN A 10 4.55 8.06 -3.50
CA ASN A 10 6.00 8.13 -3.60
C ASN A 10 6.51 7.58 -4.94
N ARG A 11 6.82 8.46 -5.90
CA ARG A 11 7.31 8.06 -7.23
C ARG A 11 8.82 7.81 -7.31
N ARG A 12 9.62 8.06 -6.27
CA ARG A 12 11.08 7.94 -6.37
C ARG A 12 11.54 6.50 -6.22
N LEU A 13 12.48 6.07 -7.07
CA LEU A 13 13.00 4.69 -7.14
C LEU A 13 14.28 4.47 -6.29
N VAL A 14 14.93 5.55 -5.80
CA VAL A 14 16.33 5.51 -5.33
C VAL A 14 16.51 5.99 -3.88
N LYS A 15 15.49 6.61 -3.27
CA LYS A 15 15.58 7.22 -1.92
C LYS A 15 14.56 6.68 -0.92
N ASP A 16 14.06 5.46 -1.13
CA ASP A 16 13.04 4.83 -0.31
C ASP A 16 13.37 4.88 1.19
N LYS A 17 14.65 4.68 1.57
CA LYS A 17 15.05 4.68 2.99
C LYS A 17 14.90 6.02 3.70
N LEU A 18 15.23 7.13 3.03
CA LEU A 18 15.12 8.46 3.64
C LEU A 18 13.65 8.88 3.71
N GLU A 19 12.87 8.55 2.67
CA GLU A 19 11.44 8.83 2.62
C GLU A 19 10.67 8.01 3.65
N GLN A 20 11.09 6.76 3.90
CA GLN A 20 10.57 5.92 4.98
C GLN A 20 10.86 6.45 6.38
N GLN A 21 11.80 7.39 6.54
CA GLN A 21 12.13 8.03 7.82
C GLN A 21 11.64 9.49 7.90
N HIS A 22 10.85 9.93 6.93
CA HIS A 22 10.37 11.31 6.89
C HIS A 22 9.41 11.61 8.05
N ALA A 23 9.53 12.81 8.64
CA ALA A 23 8.75 13.25 9.80
C ALA A 23 7.22 13.16 9.61
N LEU A 24 6.76 13.29 8.35
CA LEU A 24 5.35 13.09 7.99
C LEU A 24 4.82 11.72 8.48
N ILE A 25 5.61 10.65 8.37
CA ILE A 25 5.18 9.30 8.77
C ILE A 25 5.27 9.09 10.30
N THR A 26 5.94 9.99 11.00
CA THR A 26 5.93 10.02 12.47
C THR A 26 4.68 10.74 12.98
N GLN A 27 4.25 11.81 12.31
CA GLN A 27 3.07 12.61 12.68
C GLN A 27 1.74 11.98 12.21
N TYR A 28 1.78 11.30 11.07
CA TYR A 28 0.64 10.60 10.48
C TYR A 28 0.91 9.10 10.43
N LYS A 29 0.04 8.36 11.10
CA LYS A 29 0.08 6.90 11.25
C LYS A 29 -0.28 6.23 9.93
N ASP A 30 0.54 5.27 9.53
CA ASP A 30 0.30 4.38 8.39
C ASP A 30 -0.28 3.04 8.88
N PRO A 31 -1.54 2.69 8.53
CA PRO A 31 -2.15 1.43 8.94
C PRO A 31 -1.37 0.19 8.49
N CYS A 32 -0.67 0.26 7.35
CA CYS A 32 0.05 -0.85 6.74
C CYS A 32 1.45 -1.05 7.29
N ARG A 33 1.98 -0.13 8.10
CA ARG A 33 3.40 -0.09 8.47
C ARG A 33 3.67 -0.79 9.81
N LEU A 34 4.79 -1.52 9.88
CA LEU A 34 5.41 -1.98 11.13
C LEU A 34 6.59 -1.08 11.53
N GLY A 35 7.40 -0.67 10.56
CA GLY A 35 8.60 0.14 10.78
C GLY A 35 9.14 0.76 9.48
N PRO A 36 10.24 1.52 9.53
CA PRO A 36 10.86 2.06 8.33
C PRO A 36 11.28 0.94 7.36
N GLY A 37 10.58 0.84 6.22
CA GLY A 37 10.83 -0.18 5.20
C GLY A 37 10.27 -1.56 5.53
N GLU A 38 9.42 -1.65 6.55
CA GLU A 38 8.77 -2.89 6.96
C GLU A 38 7.26 -2.67 7.05
N ASP A 39 6.54 -3.38 6.19
CA ASP A 39 5.09 -3.39 6.15
C ASP A 39 4.54 -4.62 6.88
N LYS A 40 3.28 -4.53 7.33
CA LYS A 40 2.55 -5.63 7.94
C LYS A 40 2.39 -6.78 6.94
N PRO A 41 2.29 -8.04 7.39
CA PRO A 41 2.22 -9.20 6.50
C PRO A 41 1.04 -9.20 5.51
N TRP A 42 -0.05 -8.51 5.85
CA TRP A 42 -1.24 -8.39 5.00
C TRP A 42 -1.18 -7.22 4.01
N ALA A 43 -0.24 -6.29 4.18
CA ALA A 43 -0.14 -5.12 3.32
C ALA A 43 0.39 -5.52 1.93
N LEU A 44 -0.16 -4.90 0.89
CA LEU A 44 0.20 -5.14 -0.50
C LEU A 44 0.98 -3.97 -1.09
N GLY A 45 1.84 -4.29 -2.05
CA GLY A 45 2.36 -3.34 -3.01
C GLY A 45 1.22 -2.78 -3.86
N THR A 46 1.34 -1.53 -4.27
CA THR A 46 0.26 -0.82 -4.98
C THR A 46 0.61 -0.54 -6.43
N LEU A 47 1.84 -0.85 -6.86
CA LEU A 47 2.29 -0.69 -8.23
C LEU A 47 2.25 -2.05 -8.96
N LEU A 48 1.39 -2.14 -9.96
CA LEU A 48 1.29 -3.29 -10.86
C LEU A 48 2.43 -3.23 -11.90
N ASP A 49 2.92 -4.39 -12.34
CA ASP A 49 3.86 -4.46 -13.46
C ASP A 49 3.13 -4.10 -14.77
N PRO A 50 3.49 -2.99 -15.45
CA PRO A 50 2.81 -2.57 -16.66
C PRO A 50 2.88 -3.60 -17.80
N SER A 51 3.82 -4.54 -17.76
CA SER A 51 3.99 -5.55 -18.81
C SER A 51 2.89 -6.62 -18.83
N GLY A 52 2.23 -6.86 -17.70
CA GLY A 52 1.13 -7.84 -17.55
C GLY A 52 -0.24 -7.20 -17.33
N LEU A 53 -0.38 -5.87 -17.44
CA LEU A 53 -1.59 -5.14 -17.04
C LEU A 53 -2.85 -5.52 -17.83
N TYR A 54 -2.68 -6.02 -19.06
CA TYR A 54 -3.76 -6.37 -19.97
C TYR A 54 -3.88 -7.88 -20.18
N ASP A 55 -3.21 -8.68 -19.36
CA ASP A 55 -3.37 -10.13 -19.37
C ASP A 55 -4.79 -10.46 -18.89
N ASP A 56 -5.42 -11.45 -19.52
CA ASP A 56 -6.81 -11.83 -19.22
C ASP A 56 -7.01 -12.14 -17.72
N GLU A 57 -5.97 -12.66 -17.07
CA GLU A 57 -5.91 -13.05 -15.66
C GLU A 57 -6.01 -11.88 -14.66
N VAL A 58 -5.77 -10.64 -15.10
CA VAL A 58 -5.82 -9.43 -14.25
C VAL A 58 -6.68 -8.31 -14.83
N SER A 59 -7.38 -8.60 -15.94
CA SER A 59 -8.17 -7.62 -16.69
C SER A 59 -9.51 -7.25 -16.03
N SER A 60 -10.00 -8.04 -15.06
CA SER A 60 -11.24 -7.78 -14.33
C SER A 60 -11.02 -7.57 -12.83
N PRO A 61 -11.90 -6.83 -12.13
CA PRO A 61 -11.76 -6.60 -10.69
C PRO A 61 -11.65 -7.89 -9.86
N GLU A 62 -12.47 -8.90 -10.18
CA GLU A 62 -12.53 -10.16 -9.44
C GLU A 62 -11.32 -11.07 -9.73
N SER A 63 -10.81 -11.03 -10.97
CA SER A 63 -9.61 -11.80 -11.34
C SER A 63 -8.37 -11.21 -10.68
N LEU A 64 -8.20 -9.88 -10.77
CA LEU A 64 -7.12 -9.17 -10.09
C LEU A 64 -7.17 -9.37 -8.56
N GLN A 65 -8.37 -9.39 -7.95
CA GLN A 65 -8.50 -9.69 -6.52
C GLN A 65 -7.93 -11.08 -6.18
N LYS A 66 -8.29 -12.12 -6.93
CA LYS A 66 -7.77 -13.49 -6.72
C LYS A 66 -6.25 -13.55 -6.88
N VAL A 67 -5.71 -12.82 -7.86
CA VAL A 67 -4.25 -12.72 -8.06
C VAL A 67 -3.58 -12.04 -6.87
N MET A 68 -4.17 -10.99 -6.29
CA MET A 68 -3.61 -10.31 -5.12
C MET A 68 -3.64 -11.16 -3.84
N GLU A 69 -4.62 -12.05 -3.70
CA GLU A 69 -4.70 -12.99 -2.58
C GLU A 69 -3.65 -14.11 -2.69
N ASN A 70 -3.21 -14.44 -3.91
CA ASN A 70 -2.22 -15.48 -4.19
C ASN A 70 -0.76 -14.95 -4.18
N GLU A 71 0.15 -15.64 -3.49
CA GLU A 71 1.55 -15.17 -3.36
C GLU A 71 2.32 -15.20 -4.69
N GLU A 72 2.11 -16.24 -5.50
CA GLU A 72 2.72 -16.36 -6.82
C GLU A 72 2.20 -15.29 -7.78
N GLY A 73 0.88 -15.05 -7.76
CA GLY A 73 0.23 -13.99 -8.52
C GLY A 73 0.78 -12.60 -8.16
N ARG A 74 0.96 -12.32 -6.87
CA ARG A 74 1.64 -11.09 -6.43
C ARG A 74 3.06 -10.96 -6.98
N LYS A 75 3.84 -12.04 -7.01
CA LYS A 75 5.22 -12.02 -7.55
C LYS A 75 5.28 -11.78 -9.05
N GLU A 76 4.24 -12.15 -9.77
CA GLU A 76 4.12 -11.99 -11.22
C GLU A 76 3.62 -10.60 -11.60
N TYR A 77 2.61 -10.08 -10.90
CA TYR A 77 1.90 -8.87 -11.32
C TYR A 77 2.21 -7.62 -10.49
N LEU A 78 2.94 -7.70 -9.38
CA LEU A 78 3.39 -6.51 -8.63
C LEU A 78 4.84 -6.18 -8.93
N VAL A 79 5.15 -4.89 -9.00
CA VAL A 79 6.53 -4.40 -9.05
C VAL A 79 7.18 -4.59 -7.69
N PHE A 80 8.37 -5.19 -7.66
CA PHE A 80 9.20 -5.29 -6.46
C PHE A 80 10.36 -4.29 -6.50
N PRO A 81 10.88 -3.84 -5.35
CA PRO A 81 12.08 -3.01 -5.31
C PRO A 81 13.25 -3.72 -6.00
N PRO A 82 14.04 -3.00 -6.82
CA PRO A 82 15.20 -3.58 -7.48
C PRO A 82 16.20 -4.09 -6.43
N SER A 83 16.71 -5.30 -6.61
CA SER A 83 17.77 -5.82 -5.75
C SER A 83 19.04 -5.01 -5.94
N LYS A 84 19.78 -4.76 -4.86
CA LYS A 84 21.03 -3.96 -4.90
C LYS A 84 22.15 -4.57 -5.78
N SER A 85 21.95 -5.76 -6.33
CA SER A 85 22.95 -6.49 -7.12
C SER A 85 22.75 -6.44 -8.64
N GLN A 86 21.79 -5.67 -9.16
CA GLN A 86 21.56 -5.63 -10.61
C GLN A 86 21.62 -4.23 -11.23
N CYS A 87 22.43 -4.13 -12.28
CA CYS A 87 22.53 -3.03 -13.25
C CYS A 87 21.22 -2.84 -14.02
N PRO A 88 20.92 -1.64 -14.54
CA PRO A 88 19.73 -1.39 -15.34
C PRO A 88 19.88 -2.08 -16.72
N ALA A 89 18.76 -2.59 -17.24
CA ALA A 89 18.61 -3.25 -18.55
C ALA A 89 19.15 -4.69 -18.63
N SER A 90 18.38 -5.66 -18.13
CA SER A 90 18.23 -6.92 -18.88
C SER A 90 16.93 -7.62 -18.47
N SER A 91 16.11 -7.91 -19.46
CA SER A 91 14.97 -8.81 -19.39
C SER A 91 15.41 -10.14 -18.76
N GLN A 92 15.06 -10.38 -17.50
CA GLN A 92 15.29 -11.67 -16.84
C GLN A 92 13.96 -12.38 -16.58
N LYS A 93 13.26 -12.74 -17.66
CA LYS A 93 12.41 -13.94 -17.63
C LYS A 93 13.33 -15.11 -17.26
N GLY A 94 13.30 -15.57 -16.01
CA GLY A 94 13.91 -16.85 -15.61
C GLY A 94 14.86 -16.86 -14.40
N ARG A 95 15.20 -15.74 -13.76
CA ARG A 95 15.95 -15.76 -12.49
C ARG A 95 15.03 -15.41 -11.32
N LYS A 96 14.58 -16.46 -10.61
CA LYS A 96 13.84 -16.36 -9.34
C LYS A 96 14.78 -15.87 -8.23
N ILE A 97 15.12 -14.57 -8.23
CA ILE A 97 15.59 -13.93 -7.02
C ILE A 97 14.44 -14.05 -6.01
N PRO A 98 14.68 -14.40 -4.73
CA PRO A 98 13.63 -14.41 -3.74
C PRO A 98 13.05 -12.99 -3.59
N LEU A 99 11.94 -12.73 -4.27
CA LEU A 99 11.15 -11.51 -4.09
C LEU A 99 10.57 -11.60 -2.68
N LYS A 100 11.12 -10.79 -1.77
CA LYS A 100 10.70 -10.75 -0.38
C LYS A 100 9.62 -9.68 -0.21
N GLY A 101 8.53 -10.02 0.45
CA GLY A 101 7.41 -9.12 0.73
C GLY A 101 6.28 -9.24 -0.28
N ASN A 102 5.37 -8.28 -0.27
CA ASN A 102 4.14 -8.29 -1.08
C ASN A 102 4.16 -7.22 -2.18
N GLY A 103 5.32 -6.91 -2.76
CA GLY A 103 5.47 -5.87 -3.79
C GLY A 103 5.81 -4.49 -3.21
N ARG A 104 5.91 -3.50 -4.11
CA ARG A 104 6.30 -2.11 -3.81
C ARG A 104 5.07 -1.25 -3.55
N ARG A 105 4.84 -0.89 -2.29
CA ARG A 105 3.76 0.02 -1.88
C ARG A 105 4.21 1.46 -2.03
N ILE A 106 3.54 2.22 -2.88
CA ILE A 106 3.87 3.63 -3.15
C ILE A 106 2.70 4.58 -3.00
N ASP A 107 1.49 4.07 -2.82
CA ASP A 107 0.29 4.84 -2.56
C ASP A 107 -0.05 4.69 -1.08
N TYR A 108 -0.18 5.83 -0.39
CA TYR A 108 -0.33 5.89 1.06
C TYR A 108 -1.60 6.65 1.41
N ILE A 109 -2.34 6.14 2.40
CA ILE A 109 -3.38 6.87 3.12
C ILE A 109 -3.02 6.83 4.61
N LEU A 110 -2.78 8.00 5.19
CA LEU A 110 -2.32 8.16 6.57
C LEU A 110 -3.35 8.93 7.38
N TYR A 111 -3.37 8.71 8.69
CA TYR A 111 -4.27 9.42 9.62
C TYR A 111 -3.51 9.96 10.83
N SER A 112 -4.06 10.97 11.50
CA SER A 112 -3.56 11.43 12.80
C SER A 112 -4.72 11.66 13.76
N ASP A 113 -4.53 11.24 15.00
CA ASP A 113 -5.36 11.56 16.16
C ASP A 113 -4.85 12.79 16.92
N GLU A 114 -3.73 13.39 16.48
CA GLU A 114 -3.24 14.64 17.04
C GLU A 114 -4.27 15.76 16.83
N GLY A 115 -4.62 16.45 17.91
CA GLY A 115 -5.59 17.55 17.90
C GLY A 115 -7.06 17.11 18.01
N LEU A 116 -7.35 15.82 18.24
CA LEU A 116 -8.69 15.38 18.65
C LEU A 116 -9.01 15.84 20.09
N GLN A 117 -10.31 16.04 20.37
CA GLN A 117 -10.76 16.27 21.75
C GLN A 117 -10.47 15.05 22.61
N GLN A 118 -10.19 15.27 23.89
CA GLN A 118 -9.75 14.23 24.82
C GLN A 118 -10.75 13.06 24.96
N ASP A 119 -12.05 13.35 24.82
CA ASP A 119 -13.13 12.35 24.96
C ASP A 119 -13.53 11.71 23.61
N TRP A 120 -12.83 12.05 22.53
CA TRP A 120 -13.10 11.49 21.21
C TRP A 120 -12.19 10.30 20.95
N LYS A 121 -12.78 9.21 20.48
CA LYS A 121 -12.05 8.02 20.06
C LYS A 121 -12.02 7.95 18.55
N LEU A 122 -10.83 7.73 17.98
CA LEU A 122 -10.62 7.48 16.56
C LEU A 122 -10.19 6.04 16.37
N GLU A 123 -10.95 5.28 15.57
CA GLU A 123 -10.64 3.90 15.24
C GLU A 123 -10.60 3.71 13.71
N ILE A 124 -9.72 2.82 13.24
CA ILE A 124 -9.76 2.36 11.85
C ILE A 124 -10.80 1.26 11.78
N GLU A 125 -11.92 1.55 11.12
CA GLU A 125 -13.00 0.59 10.94
C GLU A 125 -12.67 -0.38 9.79
N GLU A 126 -12.08 0.13 8.72
CA GLU A 126 -11.71 -0.67 7.56
C GLU A 126 -10.50 -0.09 6.83
N PHE A 127 -9.69 -0.98 6.24
CA PHE A 127 -8.64 -0.64 5.28
C PHE A 127 -8.67 -1.65 4.14
N SER A 128 -8.62 -1.19 2.90
CA SER A 128 -8.70 -2.08 1.73
C SER A 128 -7.82 -1.64 0.56
N PHE A 129 -7.33 -2.64 -0.16
CA PHE A 129 -6.74 -2.50 -1.49
C PHE A 129 -7.83 -2.80 -2.52
N VAL A 130 -8.08 -1.86 -3.42
CA VAL A 130 -9.25 -1.88 -4.32
C VAL A 130 -8.81 -2.22 -5.74
N THR A 131 -9.40 -3.29 -6.28
CA THR A 131 -9.09 -3.82 -7.62
C THR A 131 -10.07 -3.38 -8.71
N GLN A 132 -11.06 -2.54 -8.38
CA GLN A 132 -12.10 -2.12 -9.34
C GLN A 132 -11.58 -1.37 -10.57
N LEU A 133 -10.35 -0.87 -10.53
CA LEU A 133 -9.71 -0.20 -11.67
C LEU A 133 -8.77 -1.12 -12.47
N ALA A 134 -8.96 -2.45 -12.36
CA ALA A 134 -8.28 -3.45 -13.17
C ALA A 134 -8.32 -3.08 -14.67
N GLY A 135 -7.17 -3.16 -15.35
CA GLY A 135 -7.04 -2.79 -16.77
C GLY A 135 -7.11 -1.29 -17.09
N LEU A 136 -7.43 -0.42 -16.12
CA LEU A 136 -7.56 1.04 -16.33
C LEU A 136 -6.35 1.84 -15.84
N THR A 137 -5.57 1.29 -14.91
CA THR A 137 -4.40 1.93 -14.31
C THR A 137 -3.42 0.89 -13.81
N ASP A 138 -2.13 1.23 -13.76
CA ASP A 138 -1.06 0.40 -13.18
C ASP A 138 -0.99 0.49 -11.63
N HIS A 139 -2.09 0.90 -10.99
CA HIS A 139 -2.14 1.14 -9.54
C HIS A 139 -3.33 0.45 -8.88
N LEU A 140 -3.07 -0.20 -7.75
CA LEU A 140 -4.12 -0.56 -6.82
C LEU A 140 -4.52 0.67 -6.02
N SER A 141 -5.83 0.96 -6.02
CA SER A 141 -6.38 2.02 -5.19
C SER A 141 -6.36 1.58 -3.72
N VAL A 142 -6.25 2.54 -2.81
CA VAL A 142 -6.22 2.28 -1.36
C VAL A 142 -7.35 3.07 -0.72
N ALA A 143 -8.11 2.43 0.17
CA ALA A 143 -9.20 3.04 0.90
C ALA A 143 -9.08 2.78 2.41
N MET A 144 -9.57 3.71 3.21
CA MET A 144 -9.59 3.63 4.66
C MET A 144 -10.87 4.27 5.19
N ARG A 145 -11.53 3.59 6.15
CA ARG A 145 -12.66 4.12 6.90
C ARG A 145 -12.26 4.34 8.35
N LEU A 146 -12.56 5.53 8.85
CA LEU A 146 -12.32 5.93 10.23
C LEU A 146 -13.66 6.09 10.94
N ALA A 147 -13.81 5.43 12.09
CA ALA A 147 -14.92 5.64 13.02
C ALA A 147 -14.49 6.66 14.08
N VAL A 148 -15.32 7.68 14.30
CA VAL A 148 -15.12 8.71 15.33
C VAL A 148 -16.30 8.63 16.29
N SER A 149 -16.03 8.37 17.56
CA SER A 149 -17.05 8.36 18.61
C SER A 149 -16.74 9.37 19.71
N THR A 150 -17.79 9.92 20.30
CA THR A 150 -17.73 10.78 21.49
C THR A 150 -18.07 9.95 22.71
N GLY A 151 -17.29 10.06 23.79
CA GLY A 151 -17.57 9.38 25.05
C GLY A 151 -18.77 9.99 25.78
N GLU A 152 -19.99 9.69 25.33
CA GLU A 152 -21.18 9.87 26.18
C GLU A 152 -21.37 8.58 27.00
N GLU A 153 -21.08 8.64 28.31
CA GLU A 153 -21.61 7.67 29.27
C GLU A 153 -23.14 7.81 29.27
N GLU A 154 -23.86 6.69 29.13
CA GLU A 154 -25.31 6.67 29.35
C GLU A 154 -25.65 7.24 30.74
N PRO A 155 -26.66 8.12 30.85
CA PRO A 155 -27.12 8.67 32.14
C PRO A 155 -27.83 7.64 33.03
#